data_AF-A0A194XHD1-F1
#
_entry.id   AF-A0A194XHD1-F1
#
_cell.length_a   1.000
_cell.length_b   1.000
_cell.length_c   1.000
_cell.angle_alpha   90.00
_cell.angle_beta   90.00
_cell.angle_gamma   90.00
#
_symmetry.space_group_name_H-M   'P 1'
#
loop_
_entity.id
_entity.type
_entity.pdbx_description
1 polymer ?
#
loop_
_entity_poly.entity_id
_entity_poly.type
_entity_poly.pdbx_seq_one_letter_code
_entity_poly.pdbx_strand_id
1 'polypeptide(L)'
;MDGLAGALGSVIGYLGAEVAEKELLERLLWPQRFYNDCNIKTLLNQFLLMGMGGPLHRAALATLDDLRDHGLYLGPRRGDMLGTAFYRDLRTFNFWRTHEDNYAQPKESRNILWIEVLDTPSPNGVVRVGEEHITARGFLFVIASEGLAVAVALISNIEFGSWWMFAYFCTPLLLKCASILWSVRREGLMSIEQLSERGDVDQPEIFELEDKHHGFMIIEGPAPVIQQFFGHYGHPRRDEKHRGRILADRWREVLSIVLVYTFVLYFPAGLLALLWMNRNQQYLWLSYQLYATLAMHTTRVLGWSGCGRTEKRLARLLEQKKEVWLQSAGGCTVAATLDVTEVLNMAEGNRKVKELIQLRSLQNAEA
;
A
#
# COMPACT_ATOMS: atom_id res chain seq x y z
N MET A 1 -7.11 37.86 17.04
CA MET A 1 -6.24 36.69 16.78
C MET A 1 -5.16 36.66 17.83
N ASP A 2 -4.94 35.53 18.50
CA ASP A 2 -3.68 35.33 19.20
C ASP A 2 -2.64 34.97 18.14
N GLY A 3 -1.80 35.93 17.73
CA GLY A 3 -0.77 35.71 16.71
C GLY A 3 0.14 34.52 17.00
N LEU A 4 0.24 34.14 18.28
CA LEU A 4 0.91 32.95 18.77
C LEU A 4 0.34 31.65 18.18
N ALA A 5 -0.98 31.47 18.14
CA ALA A 5 -1.60 30.24 17.63
C ALA A 5 -1.36 30.06 16.14
N GLY A 6 -1.42 31.14 15.35
CA GLY A 6 -1.07 31.13 13.93
C GLY A 6 0.40 30.85 13.66
N ALA A 7 1.30 31.47 14.44
CA ALA A 7 2.74 31.24 14.33
C ALA A 7 3.12 29.79 14.68
N LEU A 8 2.63 29.28 15.82
CA LEU A 8 2.85 27.89 16.23
C LEU A 8 2.23 26.90 15.23
N GLY A 9 1.02 27.18 14.74
CA GLY A 9 0.37 26.38 13.71
C GLY A 9 1.22 26.27 12.46
N SER A 10 1.80 27.38 12.00
CA SER A 10 2.68 27.40 10.82
C SER A 10 3.96 26.58 11.03
N VAL A 11 4.60 26.69 12.20
CA VAL A 11 5.80 25.91 12.56
C VAL A 11 5.48 24.41 12.62
N ILE A 12 4.39 24.03 13.29
CA ILE A 12 3.91 22.65 13.34
C ILE A 12 3.61 22.13 11.94
N GLY A 13 2.99 22.97 11.11
CA GLY A 13 2.70 22.68 9.71
C GLY A 13 3.93 22.33 8.90
N TYR A 14 4.98 23.15 9.02
CA TYR A 14 6.25 22.90 8.37
C TYR A 14 6.89 21.59 8.87
N LEU A 15 7.03 21.42 10.18
CA LEU A 15 7.63 20.22 10.78
C LEU A 15 6.89 18.94 10.42
N GLY A 16 5.56 18.95 10.49
CA GLY A 16 4.77 17.77 10.16
C GLY A 16 4.81 17.43 8.68
N ALA A 17 4.87 18.43 7.79
CA ALA A 17 4.99 18.18 6.36
C ALA A 17 6.35 17.62 5.95
N GLU A 18 7.45 18.01 6.60
CA GLU A 18 8.77 17.41 6.38
C GLU A 18 8.80 15.91 6.71
N VAL A 19 8.02 15.50 7.70
CA VAL A 19 8.00 14.14 8.22
C VAL A 19 6.95 13.27 7.55
N ALA A 20 5.88 13.86 7.03
CA ALA A 20 4.81 13.17 6.33
C ALA A 20 5.34 12.25 5.22
N GLU A 21 4.92 10.99 5.25
CA GLU A 21 5.35 9.95 4.33
C GLU A 21 4.36 9.79 3.15
N LYS A 22 4.89 9.45 1.97
CA LYS A 22 4.08 9.22 0.75
C LYS A 22 3.12 8.03 0.90
N GLU A 23 3.47 7.09 1.77
CA GLU A 23 2.71 5.89 2.13
C GLU A 23 1.29 6.20 2.65
N LEU A 24 1.09 7.37 3.28
CA LEU A 24 -0.25 7.83 3.68
C LEU A 24 -1.15 8.13 2.47
N LEU A 25 -0.56 8.64 1.38
CA LEU A 25 -1.28 8.92 0.13
C LEU A 25 -1.46 7.64 -0.68
N GLU A 26 -0.50 6.71 -0.65
CA GLU A 26 -0.67 5.37 -1.22
C GLU A 26 -1.88 4.66 -0.61
N ARG A 27 -2.06 4.76 0.72
CA ARG A 27 -3.22 4.21 1.42
C ARG A 27 -4.54 4.84 0.97
N LEU A 28 -4.53 6.13 0.65
CA LEU A 28 -5.70 6.81 0.11
C LEU A 28 -6.04 6.28 -1.29
N LEU A 29 -5.03 6.04 -2.12
CA LEU A 29 -5.16 5.61 -3.52
C LEU A 29 -5.39 4.09 -3.69
N TRP A 30 -5.01 3.29 -2.69
CA TRP A 30 -5.21 1.84 -2.66
C TRP A 30 -5.69 1.36 -1.29
N PRO A 31 -6.90 1.77 -0.84
CA PRO A 31 -7.38 1.48 0.50
C PRO A 31 -7.50 -0.04 0.77
N GLN A 32 -7.85 -0.83 -0.24
CA GLN A 32 -8.00 -2.28 -0.12
C GLN A 32 -6.73 -2.97 0.38
N ARG A 33 -5.54 -2.47 -0.02
CA ARG A 33 -4.23 -3.01 0.36
C ARG A 33 -3.89 -2.81 1.83
N PHE A 34 -4.43 -1.78 2.49
CA PHE A 34 -4.04 -1.39 3.86
C PHE A 34 -5.11 -1.66 4.92
N TYR A 35 -6.39 -1.66 4.54
CA TYR A 35 -7.49 -1.72 5.50
C TYR A 35 -8.07 -3.11 5.69
N ASN A 36 -7.75 -4.07 4.82
CA ASN A 36 -8.24 -5.44 4.95
C ASN A 36 -7.54 -6.26 6.06
N ASP A 37 -6.46 -5.75 6.67
CA ASP A 37 -5.78 -6.40 7.81
C ASP A 37 -6.51 -6.16 9.14
N CYS A 38 -7.33 -7.14 9.54
CA CYS A 38 -8.21 -7.04 10.71
C CYS A 38 -7.52 -7.48 12.02
N ASN A 39 -6.36 -6.91 12.36
CA ASN A 39 -5.66 -7.16 13.63
C ASN A 39 -5.89 -6.01 14.63
N ILE A 40 -6.06 -6.31 15.92
CA ILE A 40 -6.23 -5.33 17.01
C ILE A 40 -5.04 -4.37 17.10
N LYS A 41 -3.80 -4.86 16.96
CA LYS A 41 -2.60 -4.00 16.95
C LYS A 41 -2.64 -3.02 15.77
N THR A 42 -3.04 -3.52 14.60
CA THR A 42 -3.24 -2.70 13.39
C THR A 42 -4.35 -1.67 13.61
N LEU A 43 -5.47 -2.04 14.24
CA LEU A 43 -6.58 -1.14 14.57
C LEU A 43 -6.14 0.00 15.48
N LEU A 44 -5.43 -0.31 16.57
CA LEU A 44 -4.93 0.69 17.52
C LEU A 44 -3.94 1.66 16.85
N ASN A 45 -3.00 1.13 16.07
CA ASN A 45 -2.07 1.95 15.30
C ASN A 45 -2.80 2.82 14.27
N GLN A 46 -3.82 2.29 13.60
CA GLN A 46 -4.60 3.07 12.65
C GLN A 46 -5.38 4.19 13.33
N PHE A 47 -6.03 3.92 14.46
CA PHE A 47 -6.81 4.91 15.21
C PHE A 47 -5.95 6.02 15.79
N LEU A 48 -4.77 5.68 16.34
CA LEU A 48 -3.92 6.61 17.08
C LEU A 48 -2.84 7.28 16.24
N LEU A 49 -2.42 6.71 15.11
CA LEU A 49 -1.21 7.16 14.44
C LEU A 49 -1.39 7.42 12.94
N MET A 50 -2.53 7.08 12.36
CA MET A 50 -2.73 7.07 10.90
C MET A 50 -3.85 7.99 10.40
N GLY A 51 -4.25 8.95 11.22
CA GLY A 51 -5.15 10.02 10.81
C GLY A 51 -4.49 10.92 9.76
N MET A 52 -5.27 11.34 8.76
CA MET A 52 -4.80 12.21 7.67
C MET A 52 -5.16 13.69 7.87
N GLY A 53 -5.62 14.07 9.07
CA GLY A 53 -5.97 15.46 9.43
C GLY A 53 -4.77 16.37 9.75
N GLY A 54 -3.53 15.89 9.59
CA GLY A 54 -2.31 16.66 9.81
C GLY A 54 -1.79 17.40 8.57
N PRO A 55 -0.65 18.09 8.68
CA PRO A 55 0.02 18.72 7.55
C PRO A 55 0.67 17.68 6.61
N LEU A 56 -0.03 17.32 5.52
CA LEU A 56 0.44 16.35 4.52
C LEU A 56 0.93 17.00 3.21
N HIS A 57 0.94 18.33 3.13
CA HIS A 57 1.07 19.05 1.87
C HIS A 57 2.36 18.75 1.10
N ARG A 58 3.51 18.57 1.76
CA ARG A 58 4.77 18.22 1.09
C ARG A 58 4.73 16.80 0.48
N ALA A 59 4.25 15.81 1.23
CA ALA A 59 4.09 14.44 0.72
C ALA A 59 3.07 14.37 -0.43
N ALA A 60 1.97 15.12 -0.32
CA ALA A 60 0.96 15.21 -1.36
C ALA A 60 1.46 15.93 -2.62
N LEU A 61 2.19 17.05 -2.49
CA LEU A 61 2.84 17.72 -3.63
C LEU A 61 3.85 16.82 -4.33
N ALA A 62 4.72 16.15 -3.57
CA ALA A 62 5.67 15.20 -4.13
C ALA A 62 4.96 14.04 -4.85
N THR A 63 3.80 13.60 -4.36
CA THR A 63 2.95 12.62 -5.05
C THR A 63 2.41 13.19 -6.37
N LEU A 64 1.93 14.43 -6.38
CA LEU A 64 1.42 15.09 -7.60
C LEU A 64 2.52 15.33 -8.64
N ASP A 65 3.74 15.65 -8.20
CA ASP A 65 4.91 15.78 -9.05
C ASP A 65 5.26 14.44 -9.69
N ASP A 66 5.33 13.34 -8.92
CA ASP A 66 5.54 11.99 -9.48
C ASP A 66 4.49 11.68 -10.55
N LEU A 67 3.21 11.97 -10.28
CA LEU A 67 2.12 11.74 -11.24
C LEU A 67 2.29 12.60 -12.52
N ARG A 68 2.85 13.81 -12.40
CA ARG A 68 3.10 14.72 -13.53
C ARG A 68 4.24 14.22 -14.37
N ASP A 69 5.34 13.87 -13.73
CA ASP A 69 6.58 13.47 -14.39
C ASP A 69 6.40 12.13 -15.12
N HIS A 70 5.50 11.27 -14.63
CA HIS A 70 5.08 10.05 -15.34
C HIS A 70 3.96 10.30 -16.37
N GLY A 71 3.57 11.54 -16.65
CA GLY A 71 2.68 11.89 -17.77
C GLY A 71 1.18 11.64 -17.55
N LEU A 72 0.72 11.42 -16.31
CA LEU A 72 -0.67 11.05 -16.02
C LEU A 72 -1.69 12.17 -16.24
N TYR A 73 -1.23 13.41 -16.43
CA TYR A 73 -2.06 14.57 -16.76
C TYR A 73 -2.28 14.74 -18.27
N LEU A 74 -1.51 14.03 -19.11
CA LEU A 74 -1.51 14.24 -20.56
C LEU A 74 -2.78 13.75 -21.27
N GLY A 75 -3.65 13.04 -20.56
CA GLY A 75 -4.96 12.61 -21.05
C GLY A 75 -5.25 11.14 -20.76
N PRO A 76 -6.37 10.62 -21.29
CA PRO A 76 -6.75 9.22 -21.10
C PRO A 76 -5.68 8.27 -21.64
N ARG A 77 -5.30 7.26 -20.84
CA ARG A 77 -4.32 6.23 -21.19
C ARG A 77 -2.93 6.76 -21.57
N ARG A 78 -2.58 7.96 -21.10
CA ARG A 78 -1.23 8.50 -21.24
C ARG A 78 -0.49 8.44 -19.91
N GLY A 79 0.83 8.35 -20.02
CA GLY A 79 1.71 8.23 -18.87
C GLY A 79 1.77 6.83 -18.26
N ASP A 80 2.76 6.62 -17.40
CA ASP A 80 3.01 5.36 -16.70
C ASP A 80 2.49 5.42 -15.25
N MET A 81 1.91 4.33 -14.76
CA MET A 81 1.48 4.19 -13.37
C MET A 81 2.59 3.62 -12.49
N LEU A 82 3.53 2.87 -13.07
CA LEU A 82 4.69 2.34 -12.37
C LEU A 82 5.59 3.50 -11.90
N GLY A 83 6.12 3.40 -10.69
CA GLY A 83 6.93 4.46 -10.09
C GLY A 83 6.12 5.59 -9.45
N THR A 84 4.79 5.53 -9.50
CA THR A 84 3.89 6.53 -8.88
C THR A 84 3.22 5.99 -7.62
N ALA A 85 2.48 6.83 -6.90
CA ALA A 85 1.68 6.40 -5.75
C ALA A 85 0.52 5.45 -6.13
N PHE A 86 0.18 5.30 -7.42
CA PHE A 86 -0.74 4.24 -7.87
C PHE A 86 -0.07 2.87 -7.89
N TYR A 87 1.22 2.80 -8.18
CA TYR A 87 1.94 1.54 -8.23
C TYR A 87 3.43 1.79 -8.05
N ARG A 88 3.91 1.58 -6.82
CA ARG A 88 5.28 1.90 -6.46
C ARG A 88 6.24 0.96 -7.19
N ASP A 89 7.22 1.55 -7.84
CA ASP A 89 8.39 0.81 -8.31
C ASP A 89 9.32 0.56 -7.12
N LEU A 90 9.59 -0.72 -6.88
CA LEU A 90 10.42 -1.17 -5.78
C LEU A 90 11.83 -1.58 -6.26
N ARG A 91 12.10 -1.48 -7.58
CA ARG A 91 13.42 -1.66 -8.21
C ARG A 91 14.12 -2.97 -7.82
N THR A 92 13.37 -4.07 -7.76
CA THR A 92 13.97 -5.39 -7.55
C THR A 92 14.07 -6.16 -8.85
N PHE A 93 15.01 -7.10 -8.86
CA PHE A 93 15.29 -7.93 -10.00
C PHE A 93 15.04 -9.39 -9.63
N ASN A 94 14.44 -10.13 -10.55
CA ASN A 94 14.35 -11.58 -10.48
C ASN A 94 15.33 -12.20 -11.48
N PHE A 95 15.83 -13.37 -11.10
CA PHE A 95 16.66 -14.23 -11.92
C PHE A 95 15.92 -15.55 -12.13
N TRP A 96 15.72 -15.90 -13.39
CA TRP A 96 15.10 -17.16 -13.76
C TRP A 96 16.19 -18.23 -13.80
N ARG A 97 16.21 -19.11 -12.80
CA ARG A 97 17.35 -20.03 -12.59
C ARG A 97 17.20 -21.39 -13.28
N THR A 98 16.00 -21.73 -13.74
CA THR A 98 15.70 -23.04 -14.36
C THR A 98 15.88 -23.05 -15.87
N HIS A 99 16.01 -21.87 -16.50
CA HIS A 99 16.14 -21.74 -17.95
C HIS A 99 17.58 -21.36 -18.32
N GLU A 100 18.32 -22.24 -19.02
CA GLU A 100 19.76 -22.08 -19.31
C GLU A 100 20.07 -20.75 -20.04
N ASP A 101 19.22 -20.32 -20.98
CA ASP A 101 19.41 -19.07 -21.73
C ASP A 101 19.19 -17.78 -20.91
N ASN A 102 18.48 -17.85 -19.78
CA ASN A 102 18.11 -16.68 -18.96
C ASN A 102 18.81 -16.64 -17.59
N TYR A 103 19.74 -17.56 -17.35
CA TYR A 103 20.38 -17.80 -16.05
C TYR A 103 21.02 -16.54 -15.43
N ALA A 104 21.41 -15.56 -16.26
CA ALA A 104 22.15 -14.37 -15.84
C ALA A 104 21.49 -13.02 -16.21
N GLN A 105 20.30 -13.02 -16.82
CA GLN A 105 19.64 -11.75 -17.20
C GLN A 105 18.67 -11.30 -16.11
N PRO A 106 18.96 -10.20 -15.39
CA PRO A 106 18.03 -9.66 -14.41
C PRO A 106 16.79 -9.15 -15.13
N LYS A 107 15.62 -9.63 -14.74
CA LYS A 107 14.33 -9.05 -15.17
C LYS A 107 13.77 -8.22 -14.02
N GLU A 108 13.36 -7.01 -14.34
CA GLU A 108 12.75 -6.10 -13.36
C GLU A 108 11.43 -6.70 -12.85
N SER A 109 11.31 -6.80 -11.53
CA SER A 109 10.11 -7.24 -10.84
C SER A 109 9.30 -6.02 -10.40
N ARG A 110 8.12 -5.86 -10.99
CA ARG A 110 7.26 -4.68 -10.76
C ARG A 110 6.39 -4.83 -9.51
N ASN A 111 6.25 -6.06 -9.00
CA ASN A 111 5.59 -6.35 -7.73
C ASN A 111 6.51 -7.18 -6.83
N ILE A 112 6.35 -6.96 -5.53
CA ILE A 112 7.15 -7.55 -4.47
C ILE A 112 6.24 -8.14 -3.39
N LEU A 113 5.02 -8.54 -3.73
CA LEU A 113 4.08 -9.17 -2.79
C LEU A 113 4.77 -10.23 -1.90
N TRP A 114 5.76 -10.96 -2.43
CA TRP A 114 6.48 -12.03 -1.75
C TRP A 114 7.83 -11.65 -1.08
N ILE A 115 8.45 -10.47 -1.32
CA ILE A 115 9.68 -10.08 -0.58
C ILE A 115 9.35 -9.35 0.72
N GLU A 116 8.20 -8.67 0.82
CA GLU A 116 7.74 -8.05 2.07
C GLU A 116 7.18 -9.09 3.09
N VAL A 117 7.39 -10.40 2.86
CA VAL A 117 6.70 -11.53 3.49
C VAL A 117 7.51 -12.29 4.58
N LEU A 118 8.71 -11.84 4.94
CA LEU A 118 9.61 -12.64 5.79
C LEU A 118 9.91 -11.95 7.14
N ASP A 119 9.56 -12.56 8.30
CA ASP A 119 10.34 -12.47 9.58
C ASP A 119 9.77 -13.28 10.80
N THR A 120 10.13 -14.58 11.02
CA THR A 120 9.90 -15.50 12.21
C THR A 120 8.87 -16.68 12.15
N PRO A 121 9.04 -17.82 12.88
CA PRO A 121 8.25 -19.06 12.69
C PRO A 121 7.17 -19.43 13.77
N SER A 122 6.09 -20.19 13.40
CA SER A 122 5.30 -21.24 14.20
C SER A 122 3.74 -21.26 14.00
N PRO A 123 2.99 -22.38 14.21
CA PRO A 123 2.37 -23.30 13.23
C PRO A 123 0.87 -23.07 12.84
N ASN A 124 0.52 -23.65 11.68
CA ASN A 124 -0.75 -24.22 11.17
C ASN A 124 -2.06 -23.38 11.10
N GLY A 125 -2.55 -23.25 9.87
CA GLY A 125 -3.91 -22.83 9.49
C GLY A 125 -3.96 -22.36 8.04
N VAL A 126 -5.04 -22.64 7.30
CA VAL A 126 -5.25 -22.05 5.96
C VAL A 126 -5.94 -20.69 6.13
N VAL A 127 -5.37 -19.62 5.56
CA VAL A 127 -5.96 -18.27 5.64
C VAL A 127 -6.16 -17.70 4.25
N ARG A 128 -7.41 -17.32 3.95
CA ARG A 128 -7.78 -16.66 2.70
C ARG A 128 -7.58 -15.15 2.80
N VAL A 129 -6.89 -14.56 1.83
CA VAL A 129 -6.60 -13.13 1.76
C VAL A 129 -7.01 -12.62 0.38
N GLY A 130 -7.74 -11.50 0.33
CA GLY A 130 -8.16 -10.88 -0.93
C GLY A 130 -7.99 -9.36 -0.89
N GLU A 131 -7.59 -8.78 -2.02
CA GLU A 131 -7.26 -7.35 -2.16
C GLU A 131 -8.18 -6.60 -3.13
N GLU A 132 -9.13 -7.27 -3.77
CA GLU A 132 -9.92 -6.67 -4.84
C GLU A 132 -11.03 -5.74 -4.34
N HIS A 133 -11.56 -6.02 -3.15
CA HIS A 133 -12.62 -5.24 -2.52
C HIS A 133 -12.29 -4.95 -1.06
N ILE A 134 -12.78 -3.82 -0.57
CA ILE A 134 -12.73 -3.55 0.86
C ILE A 134 -13.75 -4.43 1.56
N THR A 135 -13.30 -5.17 2.56
CA THR A 135 -14.21 -5.97 3.40
C THR A 135 -15.03 -5.05 4.32
N ALA A 136 -16.19 -5.50 4.81
CA ALA A 136 -16.97 -4.73 5.78
C ALA A 136 -16.16 -4.35 7.03
N ARG A 137 -15.28 -5.26 7.47
CA ARG A 137 -14.32 -4.98 8.55
C ARG A 137 -13.28 -3.93 8.13
N GLY A 138 -12.76 -4.01 6.91
CA GLY A 138 -11.87 -2.98 6.39
C GLY A 138 -12.50 -1.60 6.33
N PHE A 139 -13.79 -1.51 6.00
CA PHE A 139 -14.53 -0.24 6.06
C PHE A 139 -14.61 0.32 7.49
N LEU A 140 -14.82 -0.53 8.50
CA LEU A 140 -14.75 -0.11 9.91
C LEU A 140 -13.35 0.40 10.28
N PHE A 141 -12.29 -0.21 9.74
CA PHE A 141 -10.91 0.22 9.97
C PHE A 141 -10.60 1.57 9.31
N VAL A 142 -11.21 1.87 8.16
CA VAL A 142 -11.15 3.21 7.54
C VAL A 142 -11.75 4.25 8.49
N ILE A 143 -12.94 3.99 9.03
CA ILE A 143 -13.60 4.87 10.00
C ILE A 143 -12.73 5.02 11.25
N ALA A 144 -12.24 3.90 11.80
CA ALA A 144 -11.39 3.90 12.97
C ALA A 144 -10.11 4.71 12.76
N SER A 145 -9.54 4.70 11.55
CA SER A 145 -8.31 5.45 11.24
C SER A 145 -8.45 6.98 11.33
N GLU A 146 -9.67 7.50 11.36
CA GLU A 146 -9.97 8.92 11.61
C GLU A 146 -10.69 9.12 12.94
N GLY A 147 -10.74 8.09 13.80
CA GLY A 147 -11.53 8.11 15.01
C GLY A 147 -11.14 9.22 16.00
N LEU A 148 -9.83 9.54 16.12
CA LEU A 148 -9.41 10.68 16.94
C LEU A 148 -9.84 12.03 16.34
N ALA A 149 -9.81 12.17 15.01
CA ALA A 149 -10.29 13.37 14.34
C ALA A 149 -11.80 13.55 14.56
N VAL A 150 -12.57 12.46 14.44
CA VAL A 150 -14.01 12.44 14.72
C VAL A 150 -14.31 12.76 16.19
N ALA A 151 -13.51 12.25 17.14
CA ALA A 151 -13.67 12.61 18.55
C ALA A 151 -13.46 14.11 18.78
N VAL A 152 -12.43 14.70 18.16
CA VAL A 152 -12.19 16.16 18.19
C VAL A 152 -13.31 16.94 17.49
N ALA A 153 -13.85 16.41 16.40
CA ALA A 153 -15.02 16.98 15.71
C ALA A 153 -16.22 17.07 16.66
N LEU A 154 -16.52 15.97 17.38
CA LEU A 154 -17.63 15.91 18.34
C LEU A 154 -17.43 16.90 19.49
N ILE A 155 -16.23 16.96 20.07
CA ILE A 155 -15.88 17.94 21.12
C ILE A 155 -16.11 19.37 20.58
N SER A 156 -15.69 19.66 19.35
CA SER A 156 -15.85 20.99 18.76
C SER A 156 -17.32 21.40 18.59
N ASN A 157 -18.20 20.44 18.32
CA ASN A 157 -19.63 20.68 18.19
C ASN A 157 -20.33 20.81 19.55
N ILE A 158 -20.01 19.94 20.50
CA ILE A 158 -20.67 19.91 21.82
C ILE A 158 -20.24 21.09 22.68
N GLU A 159 -18.93 21.35 22.80
CA GLU A 159 -18.38 22.36 23.70
C GLU A 159 -18.43 23.78 23.09
N PHE A 160 -18.29 23.89 21.77
CA PHE A 160 -18.19 25.18 21.10
C PHE A 160 -19.32 25.49 20.11
N GLY A 161 -20.30 24.60 19.94
CA GLY A 161 -21.42 24.79 19.00
C GLY A 161 -20.98 24.96 17.55
N SER A 162 -19.77 24.49 17.19
CA SER A 162 -19.10 24.85 15.94
C SER A 162 -19.29 23.80 14.85
N TRP A 163 -20.40 23.92 14.11
CA TRP A 163 -20.72 22.99 13.01
C TRP A 163 -19.60 22.93 11.95
N TRP A 164 -18.95 24.06 11.66
CA TRP A 164 -17.94 24.11 10.62
C TRP A 164 -16.65 23.38 11.04
N MET A 165 -16.26 23.44 12.32
CA MET A 165 -15.11 22.69 12.82
C MET A 165 -15.41 21.19 12.83
N PHE A 166 -16.65 20.83 13.17
CA PHE A 166 -17.10 19.46 13.01
C PHE A 166 -16.94 18.98 11.57
N ALA A 167 -17.41 19.77 10.59
CA ALA A 167 -17.24 19.44 9.17
C ALA A 167 -15.75 19.37 8.76
N TYR A 168 -14.93 20.30 9.23
CA TYR A 168 -13.49 20.33 8.96
C TYR A 168 -12.80 19.06 9.45
N PHE A 169 -12.96 18.68 10.71
CA PHE A 169 -12.32 17.48 11.27
C PHE A 169 -12.87 16.17 10.71
N CYS A 170 -14.13 16.15 10.22
CA CYS A 170 -14.69 15.00 9.51
C CYS A 170 -14.23 14.90 8.05
N THR A 171 -13.62 15.94 7.48
CA THR A 171 -13.23 15.97 6.06
C THR A 171 -12.28 14.84 5.67
N PRO A 172 -11.20 14.53 6.42
CA PRO A 172 -10.33 13.40 6.08
C PRO A 172 -11.07 12.05 5.98
N LEU A 173 -12.04 11.81 6.88
CA LEU A 173 -12.88 10.62 6.83
C LEU A 173 -13.74 10.59 5.57
N LEU A 174 -14.39 11.70 5.24
CA LEU A 174 -15.20 11.81 4.02
C LEU A 174 -14.35 11.57 2.76
N LEU A 175 -13.13 12.11 2.72
CA LEU A 175 -12.20 11.90 1.61
C LEU A 175 -11.72 10.44 1.52
N LYS A 176 -11.47 9.76 2.64
CA LYS A 176 -11.16 8.33 2.66
C LYS A 176 -12.35 7.47 2.19
N CYS A 177 -13.57 7.79 2.61
CA CYS A 177 -14.77 7.12 2.12
C CYS A 177 -14.94 7.33 0.60
N ALA A 178 -14.71 8.55 0.12
CA ALA A 178 -14.72 8.89 -1.29
C ALA A 178 -13.63 8.13 -2.08
N SER A 179 -12.45 7.95 -1.48
CA SER A 179 -11.34 7.21 -2.11
C SER A 179 -11.67 5.73 -2.32
N ILE A 180 -12.47 5.11 -1.45
CA ILE A 180 -12.97 3.74 -1.66
C ILE A 180 -13.91 3.67 -2.86
N LEU A 181 -14.80 4.65 -3.01
CA LEU A 181 -15.77 4.68 -4.11
C LEU A 181 -15.07 4.89 -5.47
N TRP A 182 -14.05 5.75 -5.49
CA TRP A 182 -13.34 6.14 -6.70
C TRP A 182 -11.98 5.48 -6.88
N SER A 183 -11.62 4.50 -6.05
CA SER A 183 -10.36 3.79 -6.17
C SER A 183 -10.22 3.20 -7.57
N VAL A 184 -9.01 3.27 -8.12
CA VAL A 184 -8.71 2.71 -9.44
C VAL A 184 -8.83 1.19 -9.37
N ARG A 185 -9.45 0.60 -10.40
CA ARG A 185 -9.58 -0.85 -10.50
C ARG A 185 -8.21 -1.46 -10.78
N ARG A 186 -7.91 -2.61 -10.22
CA ARG A 186 -6.61 -3.28 -10.36
C ARG A 186 -6.75 -4.66 -10.95
N GLU A 187 -5.67 -5.14 -11.55
CA GLU A 187 -5.56 -6.51 -12.06
C GLU A 187 -5.43 -7.49 -10.90
N GLY A 188 -6.39 -8.42 -10.83
CA GLY A 188 -6.35 -9.57 -9.92
C GLY A 188 -5.58 -10.75 -10.52
N LEU A 189 -5.80 -11.93 -9.95
CA LEU A 189 -5.21 -13.18 -10.43
C LEU A 189 -5.76 -13.59 -11.81
N MET A 190 -4.90 -14.21 -12.60
CA MET A 190 -5.28 -14.79 -13.90
C MET A 190 -5.97 -16.14 -13.71
N SER A 191 -6.88 -16.49 -14.64
CA SER A 191 -7.51 -17.81 -14.65
C SER A 191 -6.55 -18.89 -15.13
N ILE A 192 -6.86 -20.15 -14.84
CA ILE A 192 -6.01 -21.28 -15.27
C ILE A 192 -5.88 -21.29 -16.81
N GLU A 193 -6.96 -20.99 -17.55
CA GLU A 193 -6.90 -20.93 -19.01
C GLU A 193 -5.94 -19.86 -19.50
N GLN A 194 -5.96 -18.67 -18.87
CA GLN A 194 -5.06 -17.55 -19.21
C GLN A 194 -3.60 -17.86 -18.86
N LEU A 195 -3.37 -18.65 -17.82
CA LEU A 195 -2.03 -19.09 -17.41
C LEU A 195 -1.48 -20.13 -18.38
N SER A 196 -2.30 -21.10 -18.80
CA SER A 196 -1.94 -22.11 -19.79
C SER A 196 -1.61 -21.53 -21.17
N GLU A 197 -2.20 -20.39 -21.54
CA GLU A 197 -1.82 -19.66 -22.76
C GLU A 197 -0.41 -19.03 -22.68
N ARG A 198 0.09 -18.76 -21.48
CA ARG A 198 1.38 -18.08 -21.26
C ARG A 198 2.55 -19.04 -21.05
N GLY A 199 2.27 -20.30 -20.75
CA GLY A 199 3.28 -21.33 -20.54
C GLY A 199 2.70 -22.55 -19.83
N ASP A 200 3.58 -23.47 -19.48
CA ASP A 200 3.20 -24.68 -18.75
C ASP A 200 2.85 -24.34 -17.29
N VAL A 201 1.70 -24.84 -16.82
CA VAL A 201 1.20 -24.63 -15.47
C VAL A 201 1.54 -25.83 -14.55
N ASP A 202 1.94 -26.95 -15.14
CA ASP A 202 2.25 -28.18 -14.39
C ASP A 202 3.74 -28.30 -14.07
N GLN A 203 4.61 -27.58 -14.79
CA GLN A 203 6.06 -27.58 -14.54
C GLN A 203 6.48 -26.48 -13.53
N PRO A 204 6.99 -26.86 -12.35
CA PRO A 204 7.51 -25.92 -11.38
C PRO A 204 8.90 -25.41 -11.80
N GLU A 205 9.09 -24.11 -11.62
CA GLU A 205 10.34 -23.43 -11.88
C GLU A 205 10.80 -22.64 -10.65
N ILE A 206 12.06 -22.21 -10.69
CA ILE A 206 12.74 -21.53 -9.59
C ILE A 206 13.15 -20.13 -10.04
N PHE A 207 12.68 -19.15 -9.27
CA PHE A 207 13.04 -17.74 -9.40
C PHE A 207 13.80 -17.30 -8.16
N GLU A 208 14.99 -16.75 -8.36
CA GLU A 208 15.76 -16.12 -7.29
C GLU A 208 15.52 -14.61 -7.34
N LEU A 209 15.23 -14.00 -6.19
CA LEU A 209 15.01 -12.57 -6.08
C LEU A 209 16.23 -11.91 -5.44
N GLU A 210 16.73 -10.85 -6.07
CA GLU A 210 17.81 -10.05 -5.52
C GLU A 210 17.24 -9.09 -4.48
N ASP A 211 17.50 -9.39 -3.20
CA ASP A 211 17.27 -8.44 -2.12
C ASP A 211 18.57 -8.22 -1.34
N LYS A 212 18.99 -6.96 -1.24
CA LYS A 212 20.17 -6.56 -0.49
C LYS A 212 19.97 -6.67 1.02
N HIS A 213 18.72 -6.78 1.48
CA HIS A 213 18.35 -6.80 2.89
C HIS A 213 18.00 -8.19 3.41
N HIS A 214 17.44 -9.06 2.58
CA HIS A 214 16.89 -10.37 2.98
C HIS A 214 17.60 -11.53 2.26
N GLY A 215 18.84 -11.83 2.65
CA GLY A 215 19.55 -13.08 2.33
C GLY A 215 19.35 -13.62 0.90
N PHE A 216 19.06 -14.91 0.79
CA PHE A 216 18.67 -15.57 -0.46
C PHE A 216 17.16 -15.82 -0.45
N MET A 217 16.43 -15.21 -1.38
CA MET A 217 15.00 -15.44 -1.52
C MET A 217 14.70 -16.21 -2.79
N ILE A 218 14.07 -17.36 -2.64
CA ILE A 218 13.74 -18.28 -3.72
C ILE A 218 12.23 -18.45 -3.76
N ILE A 219 11.64 -18.30 -4.94
CA ILE A 219 10.23 -18.62 -5.19
C ILE A 219 10.21 -19.83 -6.12
N GLU A 220 9.47 -20.85 -5.71
CA GLU A 220 9.25 -22.07 -6.48
C GLU A 220 7.78 -22.22 -6.87
N GLY A 221 7.52 -22.62 -8.11
CA GLY A 221 6.16 -22.85 -8.62
C GLY A 221 6.06 -22.64 -10.12
N PRO A 222 4.87 -22.81 -10.71
CA PRO A 222 4.70 -22.70 -12.16
C PRO A 222 5.08 -21.31 -12.68
N ALA A 223 5.85 -21.26 -13.77
CA ALA A 223 6.35 -19.99 -14.34
C ALA A 223 5.24 -18.95 -14.57
N PRO A 224 4.11 -19.30 -15.24
CA PRO A 224 3.05 -18.35 -15.51
C PRO A 224 2.43 -17.80 -14.23
N VAL A 225 2.33 -18.65 -13.19
CA VAL A 225 1.76 -18.28 -11.89
C VAL A 225 2.64 -17.27 -11.17
N ILE A 226 3.96 -17.46 -11.18
CA ILE A 226 4.91 -16.57 -10.51
C ILE A 226 5.05 -15.26 -11.29
N GLN A 227 5.21 -15.34 -12.61
CA GLN A 227 5.42 -14.17 -13.47
C GLN A 227 4.24 -13.20 -13.47
N GLN A 228 3.01 -13.69 -13.23
CA GLN A 228 1.84 -12.80 -13.08
C GLN A 228 2.06 -11.77 -11.95
N PHE A 229 2.71 -12.19 -10.86
CA PHE A 229 3.04 -11.29 -9.75
C PHE A 229 4.08 -10.28 -10.18
N PHE A 230 5.15 -10.71 -10.85
CA PHE A 230 6.20 -9.80 -11.30
C PHE A 230 5.76 -8.78 -12.35
N GLY A 231 4.74 -9.09 -13.16
CA GLY A 231 4.32 -8.23 -14.27
C GLY A 231 3.03 -7.43 -14.05
N HIS A 232 1.96 -8.09 -13.60
CA HIS A 232 0.59 -7.60 -13.79
C HIS A 232 -0.22 -7.48 -12.51
N TYR A 233 0.05 -8.31 -11.50
CA TYR A 233 -0.75 -8.33 -10.27
C TYR A 233 -0.76 -6.97 -9.58
N GLY A 234 -1.96 -6.47 -9.26
CA GLY A 234 -2.18 -5.19 -8.60
C GLY A 234 -2.00 -3.96 -9.51
N HIS A 235 -1.67 -4.13 -10.79
CA HIS A 235 -1.50 -3.02 -11.72
C HIS A 235 -2.86 -2.33 -11.99
N PRO A 236 -2.93 -0.98 -12.01
CA PRO A 236 -4.15 -0.27 -12.38
C PRO A 236 -4.65 -0.67 -13.78
N ARG A 237 -5.93 -1.03 -13.87
CA ARG A 237 -6.60 -1.36 -15.13
C ARG A 237 -6.94 -0.10 -15.92
N ARG A 238 -6.61 -0.13 -17.21
CA ARG A 238 -7.03 0.85 -18.21
C ARG A 238 -7.68 0.08 -19.36
N ASP A 239 -8.93 -0.37 -19.15
CA ASP A 239 -9.62 -1.30 -20.07
C ASP A 239 -9.69 -0.74 -21.51
N GLU A 240 -9.15 -1.47 -22.49
CA GLU A 240 -9.17 -1.04 -23.90
C GLU A 240 -10.46 -1.42 -24.65
N LYS A 241 -11.16 -2.45 -24.18
CA LYS A 241 -12.19 -3.15 -24.96
C LYS A 241 -13.54 -2.44 -25.03
N HIS A 242 -13.82 -1.48 -24.13
CA HIS A 242 -15.11 -0.78 -24.09
C HIS A 242 -14.96 0.71 -23.82
N ARG A 243 -15.38 1.55 -24.79
CA ARG A 243 -15.28 3.02 -24.73
C ARG A 243 -15.92 3.64 -23.48
N GLY A 244 -17.04 3.08 -23.00
CA GLY A 244 -17.68 3.52 -21.76
C GLY A 244 -16.86 3.21 -20.49
N ARG A 245 -16.13 2.09 -20.47
CA ARG A 245 -15.25 1.71 -19.35
C ARG A 245 -13.97 2.55 -19.31
N ILE A 246 -13.43 2.94 -20.47
CA ILE A 246 -12.26 3.86 -20.57
C ILE A 246 -12.54 5.18 -19.84
N LEU A 247 -13.71 5.78 -20.08
CA LEU A 247 -14.07 7.03 -19.41
C LEU A 247 -14.24 6.84 -17.92
N ALA A 248 -14.86 5.74 -17.49
CA ALA A 248 -15.03 5.44 -16.07
C ALA A 248 -13.69 5.25 -15.33
N ASP A 249 -12.73 4.52 -15.93
CA ASP A 249 -11.39 4.35 -15.35
C ASP A 249 -10.63 5.66 -15.31
N ARG A 250 -10.71 6.49 -16.37
CA ARG A 250 -10.09 7.81 -16.36
C ARG A 250 -10.70 8.72 -15.31
N TRP A 251 -12.02 8.69 -15.10
CA TRP A 251 -12.66 9.45 -14.02
C TRP A 251 -12.15 9.01 -12.66
N ARG A 252 -11.96 7.71 -12.41
CA ARG A 252 -11.35 7.20 -11.16
C ARG A 252 -9.93 7.71 -10.96
N GLU A 253 -9.10 7.72 -12.00
CA GLU A 253 -7.75 8.30 -11.95
C GLU A 253 -7.80 9.80 -11.61
N VAL A 254 -8.61 10.58 -12.33
CA VAL A 254 -8.71 12.03 -12.13
C VAL A 254 -9.25 12.35 -10.74
N LEU A 255 -10.30 11.66 -10.29
CA LEU A 255 -10.85 11.82 -8.94
C LEU A 255 -9.82 11.46 -7.87
N SER A 256 -9.00 10.44 -8.10
CA SER A 256 -7.89 10.09 -7.21
C SER A 256 -6.83 11.19 -7.15
N ILE A 257 -6.48 11.83 -8.27
CA ILE A 257 -5.58 12.99 -8.30
C ILE A 257 -6.19 14.18 -7.54
N VAL A 258 -7.48 14.45 -7.75
CA VAL A 258 -8.22 15.52 -7.05
C VAL A 258 -8.27 15.26 -5.54
N LEU A 259 -8.40 14.00 -5.10
CA LEU A 259 -8.33 13.65 -3.69
C LEU A 259 -6.96 14.01 -3.08
N VAL A 260 -5.86 13.67 -3.76
CA VAL A 260 -4.50 14.05 -3.31
C VAL A 260 -4.36 15.57 -3.26
N TYR A 261 -4.85 16.29 -4.27
CA TYR A 261 -4.84 17.75 -4.29
C TYR A 261 -5.64 18.37 -3.13
N THR A 262 -6.77 17.76 -2.76
CA THR A 262 -7.58 18.23 -1.63
C THR A 262 -6.79 18.13 -0.31
N PHE A 263 -5.97 17.09 -0.13
CA PHE A 263 -5.08 16.97 1.04
C PHE A 263 -3.93 17.99 1.05
N VAL A 264 -3.48 18.49 -0.11
CA VAL A 264 -2.55 19.64 -0.17
C VAL A 264 -3.19 20.87 0.46
N LEU A 265 -4.45 21.13 0.14
CA LEU A 265 -5.18 22.33 0.58
C LEU A 265 -5.75 22.24 1.99
N TYR A 266 -5.93 21.03 2.52
CA TYR A 266 -6.59 20.82 3.81
C TYR A 266 -5.93 21.60 4.97
N PHE A 267 -4.62 21.47 5.13
CA PHE A 267 -3.89 22.15 6.20
C PHE A 267 -3.82 23.68 6.02
N PRO A 268 -3.47 24.23 4.83
CA PRO A 268 -3.58 25.66 4.56
C PRO A 268 -4.98 26.23 4.82
N ALA A 269 -6.04 25.50 4.45
CA ALA A 269 -7.41 25.92 4.75
C ALA A 269 -7.64 26.01 6.27
N GLY A 270 -7.09 25.10 7.05
CA GLY A 270 -7.10 25.17 8.52
C GLY A 270 -6.36 26.40 9.08
N LEU A 271 -5.19 26.73 8.52
CA LEU A 271 -4.45 27.94 8.91
C LEU A 271 -5.23 29.22 8.60
N LEU A 272 -5.82 29.31 7.41
CA LEU A 272 -6.71 30.42 7.06
C LEU A 272 -7.93 30.44 7.99
N ALA A 273 -8.48 29.27 8.31
CA ALA A 273 -9.63 29.14 9.19
C ALA A 273 -9.39 29.74 10.60
N LEU A 274 -8.13 29.80 11.06
CA LEU A 274 -7.76 30.45 12.34
C LEU A 274 -8.21 31.91 12.41
N LEU A 275 -8.34 32.61 11.28
CA LEU A 275 -8.82 33.99 11.23
C LEU A 275 -10.25 34.14 11.79
N TRP A 276 -11.06 33.10 11.64
CA TRP A 276 -12.47 33.07 12.06
C TRP A 276 -12.71 32.25 13.34
N MET A 277 -11.70 31.51 13.82
CA MET A 277 -11.80 30.72 15.07
C MET A 277 -11.71 31.61 16.31
N ASN A 278 -12.53 31.30 17.32
CA ASN A 278 -12.33 31.85 18.66
C ASN A 278 -11.10 31.22 19.36
N ARG A 279 -10.66 31.79 20.49
CA ARG A 279 -9.44 31.33 21.19
C ARG A 279 -9.46 29.84 21.55
N ASN A 280 -10.57 29.33 22.08
CA ASN A 280 -10.67 27.92 22.49
C ASN A 280 -10.63 26.98 21.28
N GLN A 281 -11.27 27.37 20.17
CA GLN A 281 -11.24 26.67 18.90
C GLN A 281 -9.84 26.64 18.28
N GLN A 282 -9.13 27.77 18.34
CA GLN A 282 -7.73 27.85 17.89
C GLN A 282 -6.84 26.89 18.69
N TYR A 283 -7.00 26.82 20.02
CA TYR A 283 -6.23 25.88 20.84
C TYR A 283 -6.62 24.42 20.61
N LEU A 284 -7.91 24.11 20.41
CA LEU A 284 -8.33 22.75 20.05
C LEU A 284 -7.69 22.32 18.72
N TRP A 285 -7.77 23.19 17.70
CA TRP A 285 -7.15 22.93 16.40
C TRP A 285 -5.64 22.77 16.52
N LEU A 286 -4.96 23.68 17.22
CA LEU A 286 -3.51 23.62 17.42
C LEU A 286 -3.09 22.34 18.16
N SER A 287 -3.84 21.94 19.17
CA SER A 287 -3.58 20.72 19.95
C SER A 287 -3.69 19.47 19.07
N TYR A 288 -4.71 19.42 18.22
CA TYR A 288 -4.86 18.32 17.26
C TYR A 288 -3.74 18.32 16.21
N GLN A 289 -3.34 19.49 15.67
CA GLN A 289 -2.23 19.56 14.71
C GLN A 289 -0.89 19.15 15.31
N LEU A 290 -0.64 19.52 16.58
CA LEU A 290 0.52 19.06 17.32
C LEU A 290 0.50 17.55 17.49
N TYR A 291 -0.64 16.99 17.93
CA TYR A 291 -0.81 15.54 18.03
C TYR A 291 -0.57 14.83 16.69
N ALA A 292 -1.18 15.30 15.60
CA ALA A 292 -1.03 14.67 14.28
C ALA A 292 0.42 14.70 13.81
N THR A 293 1.14 15.80 14.09
CA THR A 293 2.56 15.93 13.81
C THR A 293 3.40 14.95 14.62
N LEU A 294 3.14 14.82 15.92
CA LEU A 294 3.83 13.85 16.78
C LEU A 294 3.54 12.41 16.36
N ALA A 295 2.30 12.11 15.97
CA ALA A 295 1.92 10.81 15.43
C ALA A 295 2.72 10.47 14.16
N MET A 296 2.85 11.41 13.22
CA MET A 296 3.67 11.21 12.01
C MET A 296 5.15 11.01 12.32
N HIS A 297 5.70 11.72 13.32
CA HIS A 297 7.08 11.47 13.76
C HIS A 297 7.24 10.08 14.37
N THR A 298 6.27 9.66 15.17
CA THR A 298 6.28 8.35 15.81
C THR A 298 6.23 7.23 14.77
N THR A 299 5.36 7.34 13.77
CA THR A 299 5.25 6.32 12.71
C THR A 299 6.50 6.24 11.86
N ARG A 300 7.13 7.38 11.55
CA ARG A 300 8.39 7.43 10.79
C ARG A 300 9.54 6.81 11.56
N VAL A 301 9.75 7.21 12.81
CA VAL A 301 10.86 6.69 13.64
C VAL A 301 10.73 5.19 13.89
N LEU A 302 9.51 4.69 14.06
CA LEU A 302 9.26 3.27 14.31
C LEU A 302 9.08 2.43 13.03
N GLY A 303 9.14 3.03 11.84
CA GLY A 303 8.92 2.32 10.57
C GLY A 303 7.51 1.75 10.40
N TRP A 304 6.51 2.38 11.03
CA TRP A 304 5.13 1.90 11.07
C TRP A 304 4.24 2.46 9.95
N SER A 305 4.77 3.24 9.02
CA SER A 305 3.99 3.82 7.92
C SER A 305 3.27 2.78 7.04
N GLY A 306 3.92 1.63 6.81
CA GLY A 306 3.33 0.47 6.13
C GLY A 306 2.37 -0.38 6.99
N CYS A 307 1.91 0.09 8.16
CA CYS A 307 1.01 -0.68 9.01
C CYS A 307 -0.30 -1.02 8.29
N GLY A 308 -0.71 -2.30 8.36
CA GLY A 308 -1.92 -2.82 7.74
C GLY A 308 -1.76 -3.24 6.27
N ARG A 309 -0.59 -3.04 5.65
CA ARG A 309 -0.31 -3.55 4.31
C ARG A 309 -0.57 -5.05 4.21
N THR A 310 -1.12 -5.46 3.07
CA THR A 310 -1.47 -6.86 2.84
C THR A 310 -0.21 -7.71 2.73
N GLU A 311 0.88 -7.19 2.17
CA GLU A 311 2.20 -7.81 2.18
C GLU A 311 2.64 -8.17 3.60
N LYS A 312 2.64 -7.20 4.52
CA LYS A 312 2.98 -7.44 5.94
C LYS A 312 2.00 -8.39 6.64
N ARG A 313 0.78 -8.52 6.14
CA ARG A 313 -0.18 -9.52 6.62
C ARG A 313 0.16 -10.90 6.08
N LEU A 314 0.42 -11.03 4.78
CA LEU A 314 0.90 -12.27 4.17
C LEU A 314 2.19 -12.71 4.86
N ALA A 315 3.07 -11.77 5.18
CA ALA A 315 4.31 -11.97 5.90
C ALA A 315 4.09 -12.71 7.21
N ARG A 316 3.34 -12.07 8.10
CA ARG A 316 3.01 -12.60 9.41
C ARG A 316 2.25 -13.91 9.37
N LEU A 317 1.49 -14.16 8.31
CA LEU A 317 0.78 -15.44 8.14
C LEU A 317 1.76 -16.54 7.69
N LEU A 318 2.61 -16.26 6.72
CA LEU A 318 3.59 -17.21 6.21
C LEU A 318 4.70 -17.51 7.21
N GLU A 319 5.15 -16.50 7.94
CA GLU A 319 5.88 -16.64 9.21
C GLU A 319 5.27 -17.70 10.12
N GLN A 320 3.96 -17.62 10.34
CA GLN A 320 3.24 -18.55 11.23
C GLN A 320 3.09 -19.96 10.63
N LYS A 321 3.84 -20.29 9.56
CA LYS A 321 3.74 -21.52 8.77
C LYS A 321 2.31 -21.82 8.35
N LYS A 322 1.52 -20.77 8.11
CA LYS A 322 0.17 -20.90 7.58
C LYS A 322 0.25 -21.00 6.08
N GLU A 323 -0.57 -21.86 5.51
CA GLU A 323 -0.79 -21.86 4.08
C GLU A 323 -1.69 -20.67 3.75
N VAL A 324 -1.21 -19.77 2.91
CA VAL A 324 -1.93 -18.55 2.58
C VAL A 324 -2.51 -18.67 1.19
N TRP A 325 -3.83 -18.48 1.10
CA TRP A 325 -4.56 -18.53 -0.16
C TRP A 325 -4.93 -17.12 -0.57
N LEU A 326 -4.21 -16.59 -1.53
CA LEU A 326 -4.55 -15.32 -2.16
C LEU A 326 -5.72 -15.55 -3.11
N GLN A 327 -6.82 -14.83 -2.92
CA GLN A 327 -8.06 -15.00 -3.68
C GLN A 327 -8.38 -13.75 -4.50
N SER A 328 -8.75 -13.99 -5.75
CA SER A 328 -9.31 -13.00 -6.66
C SER A 328 -10.85 -13.10 -6.69
N ALA A 329 -11.56 -12.00 -6.99
CA ALA A 329 -13.02 -12.02 -7.13
C ALA A 329 -13.46 -12.83 -8.36
N GLY A 330 -12.55 -13.14 -9.28
CA GLY A 330 -12.76 -14.11 -10.35
C GLY A 330 -12.86 -15.56 -9.88
N GLY A 331 -12.69 -15.84 -8.58
CA GLY A 331 -12.72 -17.19 -8.01
C GLY A 331 -11.38 -17.93 -8.11
N CYS A 332 -10.38 -17.32 -8.74
CA CYS A 332 -9.02 -17.85 -8.83
C CYS A 332 -8.29 -17.71 -7.49
N THR A 333 -7.51 -18.72 -7.13
CA THR A 333 -6.76 -18.75 -5.89
C THR A 333 -5.33 -19.21 -6.12
N VAL A 334 -4.36 -18.51 -5.54
CA VAL A 334 -2.97 -18.94 -5.48
C VAL A 334 -2.64 -19.29 -4.03
N ALA A 335 -2.18 -20.51 -3.80
CA ALA A 335 -1.68 -20.94 -2.51
C ALA A 335 -0.18 -20.65 -2.43
N ALA A 336 0.28 -20.21 -1.26
CA ALA A 336 1.68 -20.04 -0.96
C ALA A 336 2.00 -20.57 0.43
N THR A 337 3.21 -21.09 0.55
CA THR A 337 3.84 -21.55 1.79
C THR A 337 5.24 -20.98 1.86
N LEU A 338 5.77 -20.85 3.08
CA LEU A 338 7.10 -20.36 3.32
C LEU A 338 7.90 -21.42 4.06
N ASP A 339 9.05 -21.79 3.50
CA ASP A 339 10.06 -22.58 4.16
C ASP A 339 11.30 -21.72 4.42
N VAL A 340 11.83 -21.80 5.64
CA VAL A 340 12.96 -20.99 6.08
C VAL A 340 14.07 -21.92 6.53
N THR A 341 15.19 -21.86 5.80
CA THR A 341 16.40 -22.60 6.15
C THR A 341 17.46 -21.64 6.64
N GLU A 342 17.88 -21.78 7.90
CA GLU A 342 19.00 -21.04 8.44
C GLU A 342 20.33 -21.55 7.85
N VAL A 343 21.23 -20.62 7.53
CA VAL A 343 22.56 -20.88 6.98
C VAL A 343 23.60 -20.13 7.79
N LEU A 344 24.77 -20.74 7.99
CA LEU A 344 25.81 -20.16 8.86
C LEU A 344 26.52 -18.99 8.19
N ASN A 345 26.63 -19.01 6.86
CA ASN A 345 27.28 -17.97 6.07
C ASN A 345 26.77 -17.91 4.62
N MET A 346 27.10 -16.82 3.92
CA MET A 346 26.69 -16.59 2.53
C MET A 346 27.22 -17.63 1.54
N ALA A 347 28.38 -18.26 1.82
CA ALA A 347 28.93 -19.29 0.95
C ALA A 347 28.12 -20.59 1.03
N GLU A 348 27.70 -20.97 2.23
CA GLU A 348 26.79 -22.09 2.47
C GLU A 348 25.41 -21.83 1.85
N GLY A 349 24.87 -20.62 2.01
CA GLY A 349 23.61 -20.21 1.37
C GLY A 349 23.67 -20.34 -0.15
N ASN A 350 24.70 -19.80 -0.79
CA ASN A 350 24.93 -19.96 -2.23
C ASN A 350 25.03 -21.43 -2.65
N ARG A 351 25.68 -22.28 -1.84
CA ARG A 351 25.79 -23.71 -2.13
C ARG A 351 24.41 -24.38 -2.07
N LYS A 352 23.63 -24.13 -1.02
CA LYS A 352 22.26 -24.67 -0.88
C LYS A 352 21.33 -24.21 -2.01
N VAL A 353 21.42 -22.94 -2.40
CA VAL A 353 20.65 -22.40 -3.55
C VAL A 353 21.01 -23.17 -4.84
N LYS A 354 22.30 -23.38 -5.10
CA LYS A 354 22.75 -24.15 -6.27
C LYS A 354 22.32 -25.61 -6.22
N GLU A 355 22.40 -26.25 -5.05
CA GLU A 355 21.92 -27.62 -4.85
C GLU A 355 20.42 -27.74 -5.14
N LEU A 356 19.61 -26.79 -4.65
CA LEU A 356 18.17 -26.74 -4.93
C LEU A 356 17.86 -26.57 -6.42
N ILE A 357 18.56 -25.64 -7.09
CA ILE A 357 18.41 -25.43 -8.54
C ILE A 357 18.77 -26.70 -9.31
N GLN A 358 19.86 -27.36 -8.96
CA GLN A 358 20.30 -28.60 -9.60
C GLN A 358 19.30 -29.75 -9.41
N LEU A 359 18.86 -29.98 -8.17
CA LEU A 359 17.87 -31.02 -7.86
C LEU A 359 16.59 -30.83 -8.68
N ARG A 360 16.12 -29.60 -8.83
CA ARG A 360 14.89 -29.32 -9.58
C ARG A 360 15.09 -29.42 -11.08
N SER A 361 16.24 -28.99 -11.60
CA SER A 361 16.57 -29.16 -13.02
C SER A 361 16.61 -30.64 -13.44
N LEU A 362 17.08 -31.54 -12.56
CA LEU A 362 17.08 -32.98 -12.79
C LEU A 362 15.65 -33.55 -12.79
N GLN A 363 14.82 -33.13 -11.84
CA GLN A 363 13.42 -33.58 -11.77
C GLN A 363 12.61 -33.13 -12.99
N ASN A 364 12.86 -31.94 -13.52
CA ASN A 364 12.21 -31.44 -14.72
C ASN A 364 12.71 -32.14 -16.01
N ALA A 365 13.89 -32.77 -15.98
CA ALA A 365 14.41 -33.55 -17.11
C ALA A 365 13.89 -35.00 -17.12
N GLU A 366 13.39 -35.50 -15.99
CA GLU A 366 12.83 -36.85 -15.83
C GLU A 366 11.30 -36.92 -16.00
N ALA A 367 10.62 -35.77 -15.93
CA ALA A 367 9.17 -35.61 -16.16
C ALA A 367 8.88 -35.34 -17.64
#